data_AF-A0A7S4N654-F1
#
_entry.id   AF-A0A7S4N654-F1
#
_cell.length_a   1.000
_cell.length_b   1.000
_cell.length_c   1.000
_cell.angle_alpha   90.00
_cell.angle_beta   90.00
_cell.angle_gamma   90.00
#
_symmetry.space_group_name_H-M   'P 1'
#
loop_
_entity.id
_entity.type
_entity.pdbx_description
1 polymer ?
#
loop_
_entity_poly.entity_id
_entity_poly.type
_entity_poly.pdbx_seq_one_letter_code
_entity_poly.pdbx_strand_id
1 'polypeptide(L)'
;MSADGSATSPDDPRVEEAVKTWAIAPRLTVQKVMLAAGFTPSDAATRSKQAWIRRRAPSKQERMGKPPDAAPSKQERMGKPPDAALLSPGSTVSSLTNASSEPAHPFPKAPKKRQSSSPRQDERARKKQMKKHKKKAHKRDMFKAMEIPIRQKEIGVIEKDKEFRVSMEKLEMEARGILCKSKGPGTYIGRELDVLLKWYGCKMSDFNNVGQKKLEWQSILDEKRDPPPYEKWTEADEARLEELKKLKKLEINIEDTELGRLRDLKKREMLESVSNMSTEELDQLQERIDDRKPAAQAEAVKRYKRAHSEHTFCSPPSIASI
;
A
#
# COMPACT_ATOMS: atom_id res chain seq x y z
N MET A 1 -5.61 -4.78 -52.00
CA MET A 1 -6.18 -4.68 -50.64
C MET A 1 -6.47 -6.10 -50.15
N SER A 2 -6.23 -6.41 -48.87
CA SER A 2 -6.57 -7.72 -48.30
C SER A 2 -8.09 -7.88 -48.19
N ALA A 3 -8.60 -9.09 -48.48
CA ALA A 3 -10.05 -9.36 -48.59
C ALA A 3 -10.85 -9.02 -47.32
N ASP A 4 -10.24 -9.15 -46.14
CA ASP A 4 -10.92 -8.95 -44.85
C ASP A 4 -10.87 -7.50 -44.33
N GLY A 5 -10.28 -6.55 -45.09
CA GLY A 5 -10.11 -5.16 -44.68
C GLY A 5 -9.21 -4.93 -43.46
N SER A 6 -8.67 -5.98 -42.83
CA SER A 6 -7.81 -5.89 -41.64
C SER A 6 -6.42 -5.35 -41.96
N ALA A 7 -5.87 -4.50 -41.10
CA ALA A 7 -4.51 -3.96 -41.23
C ALA A 7 -3.47 -5.00 -40.80
N THR A 8 -2.67 -5.50 -41.74
CA THR A 8 -1.69 -6.59 -41.50
C THR A 8 -0.28 -6.10 -41.19
N SER A 9 0.06 -4.86 -41.54
CA SER A 9 1.40 -4.28 -41.41
C SER A 9 1.42 -3.00 -40.57
N PRO A 10 2.50 -2.70 -39.81
CA PRO A 10 2.73 -1.38 -39.24
C PRO A 10 2.76 -0.25 -40.27
N ASP A 11 3.04 -0.56 -41.53
CA ASP A 11 3.20 0.40 -42.64
C ASP A 11 1.91 0.56 -43.49
N ASP A 12 0.77 0.13 -42.96
CA ASP A 12 -0.55 0.39 -43.53
C ASP A 12 -0.84 1.91 -43.51
N PRO A 13 -1.31 2.54 -44.62
CA PRO A 13 -1.53 3.98 -44.70
C PRO A 13 -2.50 4.51 -43.62
N ARG A 14 -3.42 3.67 -43.15
CA ARG A 14 -4.35 4.01 -42.06
C ARG A 14 -3.63 4.28 -40.74
N VAL A 15 -2.45 3.70 -40.51
CA VAL A 15 -1.61 4.01 -39.34
C VAL A 15 -1.15 5.47 -39.38
N GLU A 16 -0.79 5.99 -40.54
CA GLU A 16 -0.39 7.40 -40.68
C GLU A 16 -1.58 8.34 -40.56
N GLU A 17 -2.70 7.99 -41.17
CA GLU A 17 -3.96 8.73 -41.04
C GLU A 17 -4.39 8.82 -39.56
N ALA A 18 -4.40 7.70 -38.84
CA ALA A 18 -4.64 7.67 -37.40
C ALA A 18 -3.66 8.57 -36.61
N VAL A 19 -2.38 8.59 -36.96
CA VAL A 19 -1.40 9.49 -36.30
C VAL A 19 -1.74 10.96 -36.58
N LYS A 20 -2.12 11.31 -37.82
CA LYS A 20 -2.55 12.68 -38.20
C LYS A 20 -3.82 13.09 -37.44
N THR A 21 -4.85 12.24 -37.44
CA THR A 21 -6.10 12.47 -36.68
C THR A 21 -5.84 12.66 -35.19
N TRP A 22 -4.89 11.92 -34.60
CA TRP A 22 -4.56 12.06 -33.18
C TRP A 22 -3.73 13.30 -32.84
N ALA A 23 -2.99 13.86 -33.81
CA ALA A 23 -2.33 15.15 -33.66
C ALA A 23 -3.35 16.29 -33.67
N ILE A 24 -4.38 16.21 -34.53
CA ILE A 24 -5.48 17.19 -34.59
C ILE A 24 -6.38 17.10 -33.35
N ALA A 25 -6.69 15.88 -32.88
CA ALA A 25 -7.64 15.64 -31.79
C ALA A 25 -6.98 14.90 -30.60
N PRO A 26 -6.09 15.57 -29.83
CA PRO A 26 -5.24 14.93 -28.83
C PRO A 26 -5.99 14.38 -27.60
N ARG A 27 -7.24 14.81 -27.40
CA ARG A 27 -8.14 14.30 -26.34
C ARG A 27 -8.79 12.95 -26.67
N LEU A 28 -8.70 12.47 -27.91
CA LEU A 28 -9.26 11.17 -28.30
C LEU A 28 -8.43 9.99 -27.81
N THR A 29 -9.10 8.87 -27.57
CA THR A 29 -8.46 7.58 -27.29
C THR A 29 -7.98 6.94 -28.59
N VAL A 30 -6.89 6.17 -28.53
CA VAL A 30 -6.32 5.45 -29.71
C VAL A 30 -7.36 4.62 -30.45
N GLN A 31 -8.33 4.03 -29.74
CA GLN A 31 -9.41 3.25 -30.37
C GLN A 31 -10.33 4.12 -31.23
N LYS A 32 -10.78 5.29 -30.72
CA LYS A 32 -11.62 6.22 -31.50
C LYS A 32 -10.86 6.79 -32.70
N VAL A 33 -9.57 7.06 -32.53
CA VAL A 33 -8.67 7.49 -33.62
C VAL A 33 -8.54 6.40 -34.69
N MET A 34 -8.36 5.13 -34.30
CA MET A 34 -8.32 4.01 -35.24
C MET A 34 -9.63 3.85 -36.02
N LEU A 35 -10.78 3.95 -35.35
CA LEU A 35 -12.08 3.89 -36.02
C LEU A 35 -12.27 5.04 -37.01
N ALA A 36 -11.81 6.26 -36.68
CA ALA A 36 -11.85 7.42 -37.58
C ALA A 36 -10.95 7.24 -38.81
N ALA A 37 -9.86 6.48 -38.71
CA ALA A 37 -8.94 6.14 -39.81
C ALA A 37 -9.27 4.79 -40.48
N GLY A 38 -10.52 4.35 -40.46
CA GLY A 38 -10.96 3.17 -41.21
C GLY A 38 -10.39 1.82 -40.75
N PHE A 39 -9.96 1.69 -39.49
CA PHE A 39 -9.71 0.37 -38.89
C PHE A 39 -11.02 -0.30 -38.47
N THR A 40 -11.09 -1.62 -38.57
CA THR A 40 -12.21 -2.39 -38.04
C THR A 40 -12.26 -2.33 -36.50
N PRO A 41 -13.43 -2.54 -35.86
CA PRO A 41 -13.52 -2.60 -34.39
C PRO A 41 -12.61 -3.66 -33.76
N SER A 42 -12.42 -4.80 -34.43
CA SER A 42 -11.50 -5.88 -34.00
C SER A 42 -10.03 -5.41 -34.02
N ASP A 43 -9.63 -4.67 -35.06
CA ASP A 43 -8.29 -4.10 -35.16
C ASP A 43 -8.07 -3.02 -34.09
N ALA A 44 -9.06 -2.16 -33.84
CA ALA A 44 -9.03 -1.14 -32.79
C ALA A 44 -8.93 -1.77 -31.38
N ALA A 45 -9.52 -2.93 -31.14
CA ALA A 45 -9.36 -3.68 -29.89
C ALA A 45 -7.94 -4.28 -29.72
N THR A 46 -7.25 -4.57 -30.83
CA THR A 46 -5.97 -5.31 -30.82
C THR A 46 -4.80 -4.46 -30.29
N ARG A 47 -4.28 -4.81 -29.11
CA ARG A 47 -3.21 -4.06 -28.42
C ARG A 47 -1.92 -3.90 -29.25
N SER A 48 -1.58 -4.87 -30.09
CA SER A 48 -0.42 -4.81 -30.99
C SER A 48 -0.60 -3.76 -32.09
N LYS A 49 -1.79 -3.65 -32.68
CA LYS A 49 -2.11 -2.65 -33.72
C LYS A 49 -2.18 -1.25 -33.13
N GLN A 50 -2.78 -1.09 -31.95
CA GLN A 50 -2.69 0.17 -31.18
C GLN A 50 -1.25 0.61 -30.89
N ALA A 51 -0.29 -0.31 -30.79
CA ALA A 51 1.11 0.02 -30.52
C ALA A 51 1.82 0.64 -31.74
N TRP A 52 1.37 0.37 -32.97
CA TRP A 52 1.92 1.00 -34.19
C TRP A 52 1.69 2.52 -34.15
N ILE A 53 0.46 2.93 -33.85
CA ILE A 53 0.08 4.35 -33.72
C ILE A 53 0.74 4.99 -32.48
N ARG A 54 0.74 4.33 -31.32
CA ARG A 54 1.37 4.86 -30.10
C ARG A 54 2.89 5.09 -30.20
N ARG A 55 3.58 4.40 -31.11
CA ARG A 55 5.03 4.58 -31.34
C ARG A 55 5.35 5.71 -32.32
N ARG A 56 4.41 6.05 -33.21
CA ARG A 56 4.57 7.09 -34.24
C ARG A 56 3.91 8.43 -33.88
N ALA A 57 2.93 8.41 -32.98
CA ALA A 57 2.29 9.63 -32.51
C ALA A 57 3.22 10.43 -31.56
N PRO A 58 3.24 11.77 -31.66
CA PRO A 58 4.00 12.63 -30.75
C PRO A 58 3.59 12.41 -29.29
N SER A 59 4.44 12.82 -28.34
CA SER A 59 4.20 12.66 -26.90
C SER A 59 2.93 13.40 -26.45
N LYS A 60 2.44 13.09 -25.24
CA LYS A 60 1.26 13.80 -24.69
C LYS A 60 1.56 15.29 -24.44
N GLN A 61 2.81 15.65 -24.17
CA GLN A 61 3.22 17.04 -23.95
C GLN A 61 3.29 17.83 -25.26
N GLU A 62 3.89 17.27 -26.31
CA GLU A 62 3.94 17.91 -27.64
C GLU A 62 2.54 18.11 -28.24
N ARG A 63 1.62 17.16 -28.04
CA ARG A 63 0.26 17.20 -28.57
C ARG A 63 -0.71 18.16 -27.89
N MET A 64 -0.48 18.52 -26.65
CA MET A 64 -1.40 19.37 -25.88
C MET A 64 -1.05 20.86 -25.97
N GLY A 65 0.03 21.20 -26.68
CA GLY A 65 0.65 22.52 -26.65
C GLY A 65 1.39 22.75 -25.33
N LYS A 66 2.53 23.44 -25.39
CA LYS A 66 3.12 24.05 -24.19
C LYS A 66 2.20 25.22 -23.83
N PRO A 67 1.69 25.34 -22.59
CA PRO A 67 0.96 26.55 -22.20
C PRO A 67 1.89 27.77 -22.36
N PRO A 68 1.39 28.92 -22.83
CA PRO A 68 2.10 30.17 -22.64
C PRO A 68 2.32 30.40 -21.13
N ASP A 69 3.42 31.05 -20.79
CA ASP A 69 3.80 31.42 -19.41
C ASP A 69 4.16 30.26 -18.45
N ALA A 70 5.04 29.36 -18.91
CA ALA A 70 5.88 28.56 -18.04
C ALA A 70 7.38 28.84 -18.31
N ALA A 71 7.98 29.69 -17.48
CA ALA A 71 9.39 30.05 -17.50
C ALA A 71 10.32 28.82 -17.34
N PRO A 72 11.53 28.85 -17.92
CA PRO A 72 12.38 27.66 -17.99
C PRO A 72 13.06 27.34 -16.67
N SER A 73 12.62 26.28 -15.99
CA SER A 73 13.42 25.65 -14.94
C SER A 73 14.59 24.90 -15.58
N LYS A 74 15.76 25.53 -15.58
CA LYS A 74 17.05 24.85 -15.81
C LYS A 74 17.23 23.78 -14.73
N GLN A 75 17.54 22.55 -15.13
CA GLN A 75 18.36 21.68 -14.30
C GLN A 75 19.55 21.23 -15.12
N GLU A 76 20.66 21.95 -14.91
CA GLU A 76 21.92 21.76 -15.62
C GLU A 76 22.59 20.43 -15.24
N ARG A 77 23.42 20.00 -16.18
CA ARG A 77 24.23 18.78 -16.13
C ARG A 77 25.60 19.13 -15.54
N MET A 78 26.27 18.14 -14.95
CA MET A 78 27.69 18.14 -14.54
C MET A 78 28.02 18.73 -13.15
N GLY A 79 28.90 18.01 -12.44
CA GLY A 79 29.38 18.35 -11.09
C GLY A 79 30.45 17.37 -10.61
N LYS A 80 31.65 17.46 -11.20
CA LYS A 80 32.87 16.73 -10.84
C LYS A 80 33.49 17.33 -9.55
N PRO A 81 34.02 16.53 -8.60
CA PRO A 81 35.00 17.02 -7.60
C PRO A 81 36.46 16.84 -8.08
N PRO A 82 37.39 17.77 -7.77
CA PRO A 82 38.79 17.72 -8.22
C PRO A 82 39.81 17.21 -7.18
N ASP A 83 40.87 16.60 -7.73
CA ASP A 83 42.31 16.69 -7.44
C ASP A 83 42.90 16.62 -6.01
N ALA A 84 43.80 15.63 -5.85
CA ALA A 84 45.13 15.76 -5.22
C ALA A 84 46.07 14.85 -6.05
N ALA A 85 46.91 15.36 -6.96
CA ALA A 85 48.16 16.09 -6.76
C ALA A 85 49.38 15.19 -6.51
N LEU A 86 50.46 15.51 -7.24
CA LEU A 86 51.78 14.84 -7.31
C LEU A 86 51.79 13.52 -8.12
N LEU A 87 52.74 13.22 -9.02
CA LEU A 87 53.90 13.98 -9.53
C LEU A 87 54.27 13.59 -10.99
N SER A 88 54.90 14.52 -11.72
CA SER A 88 55.70 14.35 -12.97
C SER A 88 57.20 14.15 -12.60
N PRO A 89 58.22 13.97 -13.50
CA PRO A 89 58.25 14.27 -14.94
C PRO A 89 59.08 13.30 -15.86
N GLY A 90 59.21 13.68 -17.14
CA GLY A 90 60.09 13.09 -18.15
C GLY A 90 59.40 13.03 -19.52
N SER A 91 59.49 14.08 -20.35
CA SER A 91 60.48 14.23 -21.44
C SER A 91 60.33 13.22 -22.58
N THR A 92 60.47 13.53 -23.88
CA THR A 92 60.63 14.79 -24.65
C THR A 92 60.48 14.42 -26.15
N VAL A 93 60.35 15.42 -27.04
CA VAL A 93 60.40 15.40 -28.52
C VAL A 93 59.29 14.71 -29.36
N SER A 94 58.85 15.51 -30.33
CA SER A 94 58.10 15.24 -31.55
C SER A 94 58.75 14.20 -32.48
N SER A 95 57.93 13.57 -33.35
CA SER A 95 57.95 13.86 -34.81
C SER A 95 56.91 13.07 -35.61
N LEU A 96 56.65 13.56 -36.83
CA LEU A 96 55.97 12.85 -37.92
C LEU A 96 56.71 11.53 -38.23
N THR A 97 56.13 10.48 -38.83
CA THR A 97 55.55 10.44 -40.19
C THR A 97 54.70 9.17 -40.40
N ASN A 98 53.99 9.13 -41.54
CA ASN A 98 53.14 8.04 -41.97
C ASN A 98 53.77 7.34 -43.19
N ALA A 99 53.96 6.02 -43.19
CA ALA A 99 53.93 5.12 -44.38
C ALA A 99 54.47 3.71 -44.10
N SER A 100 53.96 2.72 -44.86
CA SER A 100 54.47 1.36 -45.08
C SER A 100 54.65 0.42 -43.88
N SER A 101 54.43 -0.90 -43.96
CA SER A 101 53.60 -1.81 -44.78
C SER A 101 54.15 -3.21 -44.49
N GLU A 102 53.42 -4.09 -43.79
CA GLU A 102 53.46 -5.55 -43.99
C GLU A 102 52.44 -6.28 -43.08
N PRO A 103 52.00 -7.51 -43.43
CA PRO A 103 50.85 -8.14 -42.80
C PRO A 103 51.22 -9.09 -41.64
N ALA A 104 51.03 -8.64 -40.39
CA ALA A 104 51.10 -9.51 -39.22
C ALA A 104 49.70 -9.99 -38.79
N HIS A 105 49.52 -11.31 -38.66
CA HIS A 105 48.26 -11.92 -38.23
C HIS A 105 47.79 -11.38 -36.85
N PRO A 106 46.47 -11.21 -36.63
CA PRO A 106 45.96 -10.77 -35.34
C PRO A 106 46.18 -11.85 -34.27
N PHE A 107 46.98 -11.53 -33.25
CA PHE A 107 47.16 -12.37 -32.07
C PHE A 107 45.79 -12.80 -31.48
N PRO A 108 45.61 -14.08 -31.13
CA PRO A 108 44.36 -14.54 -30.53
C PRO A 108 44.15 -13.85 -29.18
N LYS A 109 43.09 -13.05 -29.09
CA LYS A 109 42.70 -12.35 -27.86
C LYS A 109 42.54 -13.39 -26.74
N ALA A 110 43.29 -13.21 -25.64
CA ALA A 110 43.26 -14.11 -24.50
C ALA A 110 41.81 -14.45 -24.11
N PRO A 111 41.45 -15.73 -23.94
CA PRO A 111 40.06 -16.12 -23.75
C PRO A 111 39.54 -15.50 -22.46
N LYS A 112 38.59 -14.56 -22.59
CA LYS A 112 37.87 -13.97 -21.45
C LYS A 112 37.30 -15.12 -20.63
N LYS A 113 37.85 -15.36 -19.43
CA LYS A 113 37.39 -16.44 -18.52
C LYS A 113 35.88 -16.35 -18.40
N ARG A 114 35.17 -17.30 -19.02
CA ARG A 114 33.70 -17.39 -18.92
C ARG A 114 33.41 -17.57 -17.44
N GLN A 115 32.84 -16.56 -16.78
CA GLN A 115 32.24 -16.76 -15.48
C GLN A 115 31.31 -17.96 -15.61
N SER A 116 31.53 -18.98 -14.77
CA SER A 116 30.76 -20.22 -14.83
C SER A 116 29.26 -19.91 -14.66
N SER A 117 28.42 -20.81 -15.17
CA SER A 117 26.96 -20.63 -15.10
C SER A 117 26.45 -20.51 -13.65
N SER A 118 27.13 -21.15 -12.69
CA SER A 118 26.70 -21.22 -11.28
C SER A 118 26.57 -19.85 -10.60
N PRO A 119 27.60 -18.97 -10.48
CA PRO A 119 27.44 -17.68 -9.81
C PRO A 119 26.28 -16.84 -10.36
N ARG A 120 26.05 -16.86 -11.68
CA ARG A 120 24.91 -16.17 -12.31
C ARG A 120 23.56 -16.84 -12.02
N GLN A 121 23.52 -18.15 -11.80
CA GLN A 121 22.32 -18.87 -11.37
C GLN A 121 22.01 -18.61 -9.90
N ASP A 122 23.03 -18.58 -9.03
CA ASP A 122 22.90 -18.30 -7.59
C ASP A 122 22.48 -16.85 -7.32
N GLU A 123 23.07 -15.86 -8.01
CA GLU A 123 22.64 -14.46 -8.06
C GLU A 123 21.14 -14.35 -8.43
N ARG A 124 20.72 -15.06 -9.49
CA ARG A 124 19.31 -15.10 -9.92
C ARG A 124 18.42 -15.76 -8.87
N ALA A 125 18.89 -16.78 -8.16
CA ALA A 125 18.15 -17.44 -7.09
C ALA A 125 17.98 -16.52 -5.87
N ARG A 126 19.05 -15.86 -5.39
CA ARG A 126 19.00 -14.84 -4.33
C ARG A 126 18.04 -13.71 -4.69
N LYS A 127 18.14 -13.15 -5.91
CA LYS A 127 17.24 -12.09 -6.40
C LYS A 127 15.77 -12.54 -6.50
N LYS A 128 15.50 -13.81 -6.85
CA LYS A 128 14.16 -14.39 -6.79
C LYS A 128 13.65 -14.53 -5.35
N GLN A 129 14.48 -14.97 -4.40
CA GLN A 129 14.10 -15.04 -2.99
C GLN A 129 13.81 -13.65 -2.41
N MET A 130 14.69 -12.67 -2.59
CA MET A 130 14.46 -11.28 -2.14
C MET A 130 13.14 -10.70 -2.67
N LYS A 131 12.81 -10.95 -3.95
CA LYS A 131 11.50 -10.58 -4.52
C LYS A 131 10.32 -11.30 -3.83
N LYS A 132 10.46 -12.58 -3.48
CA LYS A 132 9.43 -13.32 -2.70
C LYS A 132 9.29 -12.75 -1.29
N HIS A 133 10.38 -12.44 -0.59
CA HIS A 133 10.37 -11.83 0.74
C HIS A 133 9.72 -10.44 0.71
N LYS A 134 10.10 -9.55 -0.23
CA LYS A 134 9.46 -8.24 -0.40
C LYS A 134 7.95 -8.34 -0.69
N LYS A 135 7.51 -9.29 -1.52
CA LYS A 135 6.08 -9.56 -1.76
C LYS A 135 5.36 -10.06 -0.50
N LYS A 136 5.99 -10.92 0.31
CA LYS A 136 5.44 -11.41 1.58
C LYS A 136 5.33 -10.29 2.63
N ALA A 137 6.33 -9.43 2.74
CA ALA A 137 6.30 -8.25 3.61
C ALA A 137 5.15 -7.31 3.20
N HIS A 138 5.12 -6.87 1.94
CA HIS A 138 4.06 -6.00 1.43
C HIS A 138 2.64 -6.58 1.63
N LYS A 139 2.46 -7.91 1.51
CA LYS A 139 1.17 -8.54 1.81
C LYS A 139 0.82 -8.49 3.32
N ARG A 140 1.80 -8.59 4.23
CA ARG A 140 1.56 -8.38 5.68
C ARG A 140 1.19 -6.93 5.96
N ASP A 141 1.92 -5.99 5.37
CA ASP A 141 1.67 -4.54 5.55
C ASP A 141 0.26 -4.16 5.09
N MET A 142 -0.21 -4.76 3.99
CA MET A 142 -1.59 -4.60 3.51
C MET A 142 -2.64 -5.04 4.55
N PHE A 143 -2.46 -6.19 5.19
CA PHE A 143 -3.39 -6.64 6.25
C PHE A 143 -3.30 -5.76 7.50
N LYS A 144 -2.10 -5.37 7.95
CA LYS A 144 -1.94 -4.39 9.04
C LYS A 144 -2.71 -3.09 8.71
N ALA A 145 -2.55 -2.57 7.48
CA ALA A 145 -3.19 -1.34 7.04
C ALA A 145 -4.72 -1.44 6.95
N MET A 146 -5.29 -2.63 6.69
CA MET A 146 -6.74 -2.86 6.70
C MET A 146 -7.32 -2.94 8.13
N GLU A 147 -6.54 -3.39 9.11
CA GLU A 147 -6.97 -3.48 10.52
C GLU A 147 -7.04 -2.09 11.19
N ILE A 148 -6.14 -1.16 10.83
CA ILE A 148 -6.11 0.22 11.37
C ILE A 148 -7.49 0.91 11.31
N PRO A 149 -8.18 1.04 10.16
CA PRO A 149 -9.47 1.71 10.08
C PRO A 149 -10.61 0.98 10.80
N ILE A 150 -10.47 -0.33 11.08
CA ILE A 150 -11.46 -1.08 11.87
C ILE A 150 -11.36 -0.64 13.34
N ARG A 151 -10.17 -0.74 13.95
CA ARG A 151 -9.91 -0.26 15.32
C ARG A 151 -10.26 1.23 15.50
N GLN A 152 -9.99 2.06 14.49
CA GLN A 152 -10.35 3.47 14.53
C GLN A 152 -11.88 3.71 14.57
N LYS A 153 -12.68 2.90 13.86
CA LYS A 153 -14.14 2.97 13.92
C LYS A 153 -14.67 2.52 15.29
N GLU A 154 -14.15 1.43 15.83
CA GLU A 154 -14.55 0.90 17.14
C GLU A 154 -14.30 1.92 18.25
N ILE A 155 -13.10 2.51 18.29
CA ILE A 155 -12.76 3.59 19.22
C ILE A 155 -13.67 4.80 19.01
N GLY A 156 -13.91 5.21 17.76
CA GLY A 156 -14.78 6.34 17.44
C GLY A 156 -16.27 6.11 17.74
N VAL A 157 -16.74 4.86 17.87
CA VAL A 157 -18.08 4.54 18.38
C VAL A 157 -18.13 4.71 19.89
N ILE A 158 -17.14 4.19 20.61
CA ILE A 158 -17.08 4.25 22.08
C ILE A 158 -16.80 5.68 22.56
N GLU A 159 -16.00 6.48 21.83
CA GLU A 159 -15.82 7.91 22.12
C GLU A 159 -17.12 8.70 21.98
N LYS A 160 -17.95 8.41 20.98
CA LYS A 160 -19.27 9.05 20.81
C LYS A 160 -20.27 8.62 21.87
N ASP A 161 -20.25 7.35 22.28
CA ASP A 161 -21.09 6.85 23.37
C ASP A 161 -20.70 7.51 24.71
N LYS A 162 -19.39 7.63 24.99
CA LYS A 162 -18.87 8.42 26.12
C LYS A 162 -19.34 9.87 26.07
N GLU A 163 -19.15 10.56 24.93
CA GLU A 163 -19.60 11.95 24.75
C GLU A 163 -21.10 12.09 24.98
N PHE A 164 -21.91 11.17 24.46
CA PHE A 164 -23.35 11.14 24.67
C PHE A 164 -23.72 10.98 26.15
N ARG A 165 -23.26 9.92 26.83
CA ARG A 165 -23.59 9.63 28.23
C ARG A 165 -23.11 10.73 29.18
N VAL A 166 -21.89 11.24 28.99
CA VAL A 166 -21.35 12.38 29.77
C VAL A 166 -22.13 13.67 29.48
N SER A 167 -22.64 13.87 28.26
CA SER A 167 -23.51 15.02 27.96
C SER A 167 -24.88 14.89 28.62
N MET A 168 -25.46 13.68 28.67
CA MET A 168 -26.73 13.40 29.35
C MET A 168 -26.61 13.58 30.87
N GLU A 169 -25.51 13.15 31.49
CA GLU A 169 -25.28 13.36 32.92
C GLU A 169 -25.10 14.85 33.29
N LYS A 170 -24.44 15.63 32.44
CA LYS A 170 -24.35 17.09 32.62
C LYS A 170 -25.72 17.76 32.49
N LEU A 171 -26.49 17.37 31.48
CA LEU A 171 -27.86 17.87 31.28
C LEU A 171 -28.78 17.50 32.45
N GLU A 172 -28.68 16.27 32.96
CA GLU A 172 -29.40 15.85 34.17
C GLU A 172 -29.01 16.70 35.39
N MET A 173 -27.72 16.93 35.60
CA MET A 173 -27.22 17.73 36.72
C MET A 173 -27.71 19.19 36.65
N GLU A 174 -27.64 19.80 35.47
CA GLU A 174 -28.15 21.16 35.24
C GLU A 174 -29.67 21.23 35.39
N ALA A 175 -30.42 20.27 34.83
CA ALA A 175 -31.88 20.19 34.93
C ALA A 175 -32.36 19.98 36.37
N ARG A 176 -31.76 19.04 37.12
CA ARG A 176 -32.03 18.86 38.56
C ARG A 176 -31.69 20.12 39.36
N GLY A 177 -30.60 20.80 39.00
CA GLY A 177 -30.22 22.09 39.60
C GLY A 177 -31.18 23.25 39.28
N ILE A 178 -31.92 23.18 38.17
CA ILE A 178 -33.00 24.12 37.82
C ILE A 178 -34.26 23.79 38.62
N LEU A 179 -34.68 22.52 38.67
CA LEU A 179 -35.86 22.07 39.41
C LEU A 179 -35.74 22.30 40.93
N CYS A 180 -34.55 22.11 41.49
CA CYS A 180 -34.27 22.31 42.91
C CYS A 180 -34.46 23.78 43.37
N LYS A 181 -34.38 24.76 42.46
CA LYS A 181 -34.57 26.20 42.75
C LYS A 181 -36.04 26.61 42.93
N SER A 182 -36.94 25.65 43.10
CA SER A 182 -38.37 25.83 43.42
C SER A 182 -39.07 26.89 42.56
N LYS A 183 -38.91 26.80 41.24
CA LYS A 183 -39.54 27.69 40.26
C LYS A 183 -40.85 27.08 39.74
N GLY A 184 -41.93 27.86 39.73
CA GLY A 184 -43.19 27.45 39.10
C GLY A 184 -43.05 27.38 37.57
N PRO A 185 -43.85 26.55 36.86
CA PRO A 185 -43.68 26.27 35.43
C PRO A 185 -43.68 27.52 34.53
N GLY A 186 -44.47 28.55 34.87
CA GLY A 186 -44.48 29.82 34.15
C GLY A 186 -43.22 30.67 34.31
N THR A 187 -42.35 30.39 35.30
CA THR A 187 -41.23 31.27 35.70
C THR A 187 -39.87 30.91 35.11
N TYR A 188 -39.76 29.77 34.41
CA TYR A 188 -38.51 29.36 33.77
C TYR A 188 -38.13 30.29 32.61
N ILE A 189 -36.84 30.64 32.56
CA ILE A 189 -36.23 31.44 31.48
C ILE A 189 -36.02 30.54 30.26
N GLY A 190 -36.00 31.10 29.04
CA GLY A 190 -35.84 30.33 27.80
C GLY A 190 -34.67 29.33 27.82
N ARG A 191 -33.50 29.73 28.36
CA ARG A 191 -32.34 28.82 28.53
C ARG A 191 -32.58 27.69 29.53
N GLU A 192 -33.35 27.93 30.59
CA GLU A 192 -33.69 26.89 31.58
C GLU A 192 -34.64 25.86 30.97
N LEU A 193 -35.62 26.33 30.18
CA LEU A 193 -36.51 25.47 29.39
C LEU A 193 -35.75 24.66 28.35
N ASP A 194 -34.72 25.24 27.72
CA ASP A 194 -33.87 24.51 26.75
C ASP A 194 -33.13 23.34 27.42
N VAL A 195 -32.57 23.52 28.61
CA VAL A 195 -31.92 22.42 29.34
C VAL A 195 -32.94 21.35 29.73
N LEU A 196 -34.08 21.74 30.30
CA LEU A 196 -35.15 20.83 30.70
C LEU A 196 -35.67 20.02 29.51
N LEU A 197 -36.14 20.66 28.44
CA LEU A 197 -36.68 19.98 27.26
C LEU A 197 -35.63 19.09 26.58
N LYS A 198 -34.34 19.47 26.57
CA LYS A 198 -33.27 18.63 26.03
C LYS A 198 -33.04 17.37 26.87
N TRP A 199 -33.08 17.48 28.20
CA TRP A 199 -32.94 16.34 29.10
C TRP A 199 -34.09 15.33 28.93
N TYR A 200 -35.30 15.81 28.65
CA TYR A 200 -36.47 14.97 28.31
C TYR A 200 -36.47 14.45 26.85
N GLY A 201 -35.44 14.75 26.06
CA GLY A 201 -35.26 14.25 24.70
C GLY A 201 -36.00 15.02 23.60
N CYS A 202 -36.59 16.18 23.91
CA CYS A 202 -37.26 17.01 22.91
C CYS A 202 -36.24 17.75 22.02
N LYS A 203 -36.52 17.86 20.71
CA LYS A 203 -35.59 18.49 19.75
C LYS A 203 -35.82 19.99 19.71
N MET A 204 -34.73 20.75 19.81
CA MET A 204 -34.80 22.22 19.78
C MET A 204 -35.23 22.81 18.43
N SER A 205 -35.17 22.02 17.35
CA SER A 205 -35.71 22.37 16.03
C SER A 205 -37.22 22.59 16.04
N ASP A 206 -37.92 22.00 17.01
CA ASP A 206 -39.39 21.89 16.97
C ASP A 206 -40.04 23.11 17.68
N PHE A 207 -39.23 23.98 18.31
CA PHE A 207 -39.67 25.13 19.08
C PHE A 207 -39.12 26.45 18.52
N ASN A 208 -39.98 27.23 17.86
CA ASN A 208 -39.62 28.53 17.28
C ASN A 208 -39.64 29.69 18.30
N ASN A 209 -40.34 29.53 19.44
CA ASN A 209 -40.40 30.56 20.48
C ASN A 209 -40.48 29.99 21.91
N VAL A 210 -40.30 30.86 22.91
CA VAL A 210 -40.32 30.48 24.34
C VAL A 210 -41.72 30.06 24.81
N GLY A 211 -42.79 30.54 24.18
CA GLY A 211 -44.16 30.14 24.50
C GLY A 211 -44.42 28.66 24.20
N GLN A 212 -43.99 28.18 23.03
CA GLN A 212 -44.06 26.77 22.65
C GLN A 212 -43.25 25.90 23.63
N LYS A 213 -42.05 26.34 24.03
CA LYS A 213 -41.22 25.65 25.03
C LYS A 213 -41.91 25.54 26.39
N LYS A 214 -42.62 26.58 26.82
CA LYS A 214 -43.42 26.54 28.06
C LYS A 214 -44.63 25.59 27.95
N LEU A 215 -45.29 25.56 26.80
CA LEU A 215 -46.44 24.69 26.57
C LEU A 215 -46.04 23.22 26.55
N GLU A 216 -44.97 22.86 25.84
CA GLU A 216 -44.40 21.50 25.86
C GLU A 216 -43.96 21.10 27.27
N TRP A 217 -43.27 21.99 27.98
CA TRP A 217 -42.84 21.75 29.35
C TRP A 217 -44.04 21.54 30.30
N GLN A 218 -45.14 22.26 30.10
CA GLN A 218 -46.38 22.04 30.84
C GLN A 218 -46.99 20.67 30.50
N SER A 219 -47.03 20.27 29.22
CA SER A 219 -47.51 18.93 28.81
C SER A 219 -46.71 17.81 29.48
N ILE A 220 -45.38 17.92 29.52
CA ILE A 220 -44.49 16.95 30.21
C ILE A 220 -44.82 16.83 31.70
N LEU A 221 -45.13 17.95 32.37
CA LEU A 221 -45.51 17.97 33.79
C LEU A 221 -46.92 17.39 34.02
N ASP A 222 -47.88 17.71 33.16
CA ASP A 222 -49.27 17.26 33.26
C ASP A 222 -49.38 15.75 32.95
N GLU A 223 -48.64 15.26 31.95
CA GLU A 223 -48.50 13.85 31.59
C GLU A 223 -47.64 13.05 32.59
N LYS A 224 -46.88 13.73 33.46
CA LYS A 224 -45.91 13.13 34.39
C LYS A 224 -44.91 12.19 33.70
N ARG A 225 -44.47 12.57 32.50
CA ARG A 225 -43.50 11.80 31.73
C ARG A 225 -42.15 11.77 32.47
N ASP A 226 -41.44 10.65 32.40
CA ASP A 226 -40.06 10.53 32.89
C ASP A 226 -39.02 10.88 31.81
N PRO A 227 -37.83 11.39 32.18
CA PRO A 227 -36.70 11.55 31.25
C PRO A 227 -36.29 10.21 30.62
N PRO A 228 -35.79 10.20 29.36
CA PRO A 228 -35.28 8.99 28.72
C PRO A 228 -34.17 8.32 29.57
N PRO A 229 -34.24 7.00 29.80
CA PRO A 229 -33.21 6.30 30.56
C PRO A 229 -31.91 6.28 29.77
N TYR A 230 -30.80 6.57 30.46
CA TYR A 230 -29.45 6.42 29.93
C TYR A 230 -28.55 5.77 30.99
N GLU A 231 -27.57 4.99 30.54
CA GLU A 231 -26.57 4.39 31.42
C GLU A 231 -25.42 5.38 31.63
N LYS A 232 -25.01 5.59 32.89
CA LYS A 232 -23.89 6.47 33.22
C LYS A 232 -22.57 5.90 32.69
N TRP A 233 -21.62 6.78 32.39
CA TRP A 233 -20.29 6.34 31.98
C TRP A 233 -19.50 5.86 33.20
N THR A 234 -19.12 4.59 33.24
CA THR A 234 -18.43 4.00 34.40
C THR A 234 -16.91 4.01 34.26
N GLU A 235 -16.20 3.79 35.37
CA GLU A 235 -14.74 3.61 35.35
C GLU A 235 -14.31 2.37 34.52
N ALA A 236 -15.17 1.34 34.45
CA ALA A 236 -14.93 0.17 33.61
C ALA A 236 -15.00 0.51 32.12
N ASP A 237 -15.91 1.40 31.72
CA ASP A 237 -16.00 1.90 30.34
C ASP A 237 -14.80 2.78 29.98
N GLU A 238 -14.33 3.60 30.92
CA GLU A 238 -13.10 4.39 30.74
C GLU A 238 -11.88 3.48 30.56
N ALA A 239 -11.72 2.47 31.41
CA ALA A 239 -10.63 1.50 31.31
C ALA A 239 -10.64 0.76 29.96
N ARG A 240 -11.83 0.35 29.49
CA ARG A 240 -12.01 -0.27 28.17
C ARG A 240 -11.65 0.66 27.02
N LEU A 241 -12.06 1.94 27.09
CA LEU A 241 -11.70 2.95 26.09
C LEU A 241 -10.18 3.22 26.09
N GLU A 242 -9.55 3.27 27.26
CA GLU A 242 -8.10 3.38 27.39
C GLU A 242 -7.36 2.16 26.80
N GLU A 243 -7.83 0.95 27.07
CA GLU A 243 -7.24 -0.28 26.53
C GLU A 243 -7.26 -0.26 25.00
N LEU A 244 -8.39 0.06 24.38
CA LEU A 244 -8.49 0.20 22.93
C LEU A 244 -7.58 1.33 22.39
N LYS A 245 -7.43 2.45 23.12
CA LYS A 245 -6.47 3.52 22.78
C LYS A 245 -5.02 3.07 22.93
N LYS A 246 -4.68 2.20 23.89
CA LYS A 246 -3.36 1.57 24.04
C LYS A 246 -3.11 0.61 22.86
N LEU A 247 -4.09 -0.24 22.52
CA LEU A 247 -4.06 -1.15 21.35
C LEU A 247 -3.98 -0.43 19.99
N LYS A 248 -4.43 0.84 19.89
CA LYS A 248 -4.22 1.69 18.71
C LYS A 248 -2.81 2.26 18.61
N LYS A 249 -2.12 2.46 19.74
CA LYS A 249 -0.73 2.96 19.79
C LYS A 249 0.30 1.85 19.58
N LEU A 250 -0.01 0.63 20.03
CA LEU A 250 0.83 -0.55 19.80
C LEU A 250 0.86 -0.91 18.31
N GLU A 251 2.01 -1.41 17.84
CA GLU A 251 2.14 -1.85 16.44
C GLU A 251 1.22 -3.05 16.18
N ILE A 252 0.32 -2.96 15.20
CA ILE A 252 -0.58 -4.06 14.85
C ILE A 252 0.25 -5.28 14.45
N ASN A 253 0.11 -6.39 15.18
CA ASN A 253 0.78 -7.63 14.85
C ASN A 253 0.04 -8.38 13.76
N ILE A 254 0.73 -9.29 13.07
CA ILE A 254 0.10 -10.09 12.01
C ILE A 254 -0.94 -11.06 12.59
N GLU A 255 -0.80 -11.46 13.85
CA GLU A 255 -1.78 -12.24 14.61
C GLU A 255 -3.13 -11.50 14.75
N ASP A 256 -3.10 -10.20 15.04
CA ASP A 256 -4.32 -9.41 15.25
C ASP A 256 -5.19 -9.29 13.97
N THR A 257 -4.54 -9.32 12.81
CA THR A 257 -5.25 -9.22 11.52
C THR A 257 -6.11 -10.45 11.25
N GLU A 258 -7.13 -10.34 10.41
CA GLU A 258 -7.95 -11.48 9.95
C GLU A 258 -7.10 -12.68 9.47
N LEU A 259 -5.97 -12.42 8.81
CA LEU A 259 -5.06 -13.48 8.34
C LEU A 259 -4.31 -14.18 9.49
N GLY A 260 -4.06 -13.48 10.60
CA GLY A 260 -3.56 -14.07 11.84
C GLY A 260 -4.60 -14.98 12.47
N ARG A 261 -5.77 -14.42 12.77
CA ARG A 261 -6.94 -15.16 13.29
C ARG A 261 -7.24 -16.43 12.48
N LEU A 262 -7.23 -16.34 11.13
CA LEU A 262 -7.45 -17.49 10.24
C LEU A 262 -6.34 -18.56 10.32
N ARG A 263 -5.08 -18.17 10.56
CA ARG A 263 -4.00 -19.16 10.77
C ARG A 263 -4.18 -19.89 12.09
N ASP A 264 -4.53 -19.18 13.15
CA ASP A 264 -4.64 -19.77 14.48
C ASP A 264 -5.90 -20.61 14.62
N LEU A 265 -6.99 -20.23 13.94
CA LEU A 265 -8.14 -21.10 13.69
C LEU A 265 -7.72 -22.40 12.98
N LYS A 266 -6.98 -22.33 11.86
CA LYS A 266 -6.51 -23.53 11.15
C LYS A 266 -5.52 -24.39 11.95
N LYS A 267 -4.69 -23.79 12.80
CA LYS A 267 -3.85 -24.55 13.75
C LYS A 267 -4.74 -25.31 14.75
N ARG A 268 -5.77 -24.65 15.28
CA ARG A 268 -6.72 -25.26 16.23
C ARG A 268 -7.49 -26.41 15.58
N GLU A 269 -8.11 -26.19 14.42
CA GLU A 269 -8.81 -27.24 13.64
C GLU A 269 -7.90 -28.45 13.38
N MET A 270 -6.63 -28.22 13.02
CA MET A 270 -5.65 -29.29 12.80
C MET A 270 -5.27 -30.02 14.10
N LEU A 271 -5.10 -29.30 15.22
CA LEU A 271 -4.81 -29.91 16.52
C LEU A 271 -6.01 -30.71 17.05
N GLU A 272 -7.23 -30.23 16.84
CA GLU A 272 -8.48 -30.90 17.18
C GLU A 272 -8.67 -32.16 16.31
N SER A 273 -8.37 -32.08 15.01
CA SER A 273 -8.31 -33.25 14.13
C SER A 273 -7.31 -34.29 14.63
N VAL A 274 -6.15 -33.86 15.13
CA VAL A 274 -5.14 -34.74 15.75
C VAL A 274 -5.63 -35.33 17.07
N SER A 275 -6.33 -34.55 17.90
CA SER A 275 -6.91 -35.04 19.15
C SER A 275 -8.04 -36.05 18.95
N ASN A 276 -8.68 -36.05 17.77
CA ASN A 276 -9.78 -36.94 17.41
C ASN A 276 -9.34 -38.17 16.58
N MET A 277 -8.05 -38.29 16.23
CA MET A 277 -7.52 -39.47 15.54
C MET A 277 -7.32 -40.64 16.50
N SER A 278 -7.52 -41.86 16.00
CA SER A 278 -7.19 -43.09 16.70
C SER A 278 -5.67 -43.26 16.87
N THR A 279 -5.24 -44.14 17.79
CA THR A 279 -3.81 -44.44 17.99
C THR A 279 -3.15 -44.96 16.71
N GLU A 280 -3.84 -45.78 15.93
CA GLU A 280 -3.33 -46.31 14.65
C GLU A 280 -3.14 -45.22 13.58
N GLU A 281 -4.03 -44.22 13.54
CA GLU A 281 -3.90 -43.07 12.64
C GLU A 281 -2.80 -42.10 13.10
N LEU A 282 -2.61 -41.94 14.42
CA LEU A 282 -1.52 -41.16 14.99
C LEU A 282 -0.15 -41.80 14.70
N ASP A 283 -0.04 -43.12 14.81
CA ASP A 283 1.19 -43.85 14.48
C ASP A 283 1.52 -43.74 12.98
N GLN A 284 0.53 -43.89 12.08
CA GLN A 284 0.70 -43.66 10.64
C GLN A 284 1.07 -42.20 10.30
N LEU A 285 0.53 -41.23 11.05
CA LEU A 285 0.89 -39.82 10.88
C LEU A 285 2.33 -39.56 11.36
N GLN A 286 2.74 -40.18 12.47
CA GLN A 286 4.06 -40.07 13.06
C GLN A 286 5.13 -40.70 12.14
N GLU A 287 4.87 -41.88 11.59
CA GLU A 287 5.72 -42.53 10.58
C GLU A 287 5.94 -41.61 9.36
N ARG A 288 4.87 -41.03 8.80
CA ARG A 288 4.96 -40.07 7.68
C ARG A 288 5.70 -38.78 8.01
N ILE A 289 5.73 -38.37 9.27
CA ILE A 289 6.53 -37.24 9.76
C ILE A 289 8.01 -37.66 9.86
N ASP A 290 8.27 -38.85 10.37
CA ASP A 290 9.62 -39.38 10.57
C ASP A 290 10.32 -39.71 9.24
N ASP A 291 9.62 -40.22 8.24
CA ASP A 291 10.11 -40.35 6.86
C ASP A 291 10.55 -39.00 6.25
N ARG A 292 9.90 -37.91 6.66
CA ARG A 292 10.23 -36.55 6.18
C ARG A 292 11.36 -35.89 6.96
N LYS A 293 11.63 -36.30 8.20
CA LYS A 293 12.76 -35.78 9.01
C LYS A 293 14.12 -35.92 8.32
N PRO A 294 14.56 -37.09 7.80
CA PRO A 294 15.89 -37.23 7.19
C PRO A 294 16.02 -36.39 5.90
N ALA A 295 14.95 -36.27 5.11
CA ALA A 295 14.95 -35.41 3.92
C ALA A 295 15.12 -33.92 4.29
N ALA A 296 14.42 -33.45 5.34
CA ALA A 296 14.54 -32.09 5.84
C ALA A 296 15.92 -31.81 6.49
N GLN A 297 16.44 -32.75 7.27
CA GLN A 297 17.78 -32.65 7.86
C GLN A 297 18.88 -32.66 6.79
N ALA A 298 18.75 -33.50 5.75
CA ALA A 298 19.68 -33.51 4.62
C ALA A 298 19.63 -32.20 3.81
N GLU A 299 18.47 -31.56 3.64
CA GLU A 299 18.38 -30.21 3.06
C GLU A 299 19.07 -29.18 3.96
N ALA A 300 18.81 -29.20 5.27
CA ALA A 300 19.41 -28.29 6.24
C ALA A 300 20.95 -28.42 6.26
N VAL A 301 21.50 -29.64 6.28
CA VAL A 301 22.94 -29.90 6.23
C VAL A 301 23.54 -29.44 4.89
N LYS A 302 22.88 -29.67 3.75
CA LYS A 302 23.33 -29.14 2.45
C LYS A 302 23.36 -27.62 2.44
N ARG A 303 22.36 -26.97 3.07
CA ARG A 303 22.23 -25.52 3.19
C ARG A 303 23.29 -24.91 4.11
N TYR A 304 23.58 -25.57 5.24
CA TYR A 304 24.67 -25.22 6.16
C TYR A 304 26.04 -25.33 5.50
N LYS A 305 26.34 -26.48 4.85
CA LYS A 305 27.60 -26.69 4.13
C LYS A 305 27.80 -25.65 3.02
N ARG A 306 26.74 -25.32 2.27
CA ARG A 306 26.79 -24.29 1.21
C ARG A 306 27.10 -22.89 1.75
N ALA A 307 26.53 -22.53 2.91
CA ALA A 307 26.84 -21.26 3.57
C ALA A 307 28.30 -21.20 4.09
N HIS A 308 28.84 -22.31 4.58
CA HIS A 308 30.21 -22.35 5.10
C HIS A 308 31.28 -22.44 4.00
N SER A 309 30.99 -23.10 2.88
CA SER A 309 31.88 -23.12 1.70
C SER A 309 32.03 -21.75 1.02
N GLU A 310 31.12 -20.81 1.28
CA GLU A 310 31.24 -19.42 0.81
C GLU A 310 32.18 -18.58 1.70
N HIS A 311 32.63 -19.09 2.85
CA HIS A 311 33.43 -18.33 3.83
C HIS A 311 34.91 -18.72 3.89
N THR A 312 35.29 -19.93 3.44
CA THR A 312 36.67 -20.45 3.52
C THR A 312 37.57 -20.13 2.31
N PHE A 313 37.10 -19.37 1.31
CA PHE A 313 37.91 -19.04 0.11
C PHE A 313 38.65 -17.69 0.21
N CYS A 314 38.97 -17.23 1.42
CA CYS A 314 39.80 -16.03 1.64
C CYS A 314 41.05 -16.39 2.44
N SER A 315 41.97 -17.14 1.83
CA SER A 315 43.33 -17.25 2.37
C SER A 315 44.05 -15.91 2.23
N PRO A 316 44.66 -15.37 3.30
CA PRO A 316 45.51 -14.19 3.19
C PRO A 316 46.75 -14.53 2.33
N PRO A 317 47.26 -13.58 1.52
CA PRO A 317 48.49 -13.79 0.78
C PRO A 317 49.67 -13.95 1.74
N SER A 318 50.46 -15.00 1.54
CA SER A 318 51.72 -15.21 2.25
C SER A 318 52.69 -14.08 1.89
N ILE A 319 53.03 -13.23 2.85
CA ILE A 319 54.11 -12.25 2.70
C ILE A 319 55.41 -12.99 3.02
N ALA A 320 56.15 -13.35 1.97
CA ALA A 320 57.51 -13.87 2.12
C ALA A 320 58.45 -12.75 2.57
N SER A 321 59.26 -13.03 3.59
CA SER A 321 60.31 -12.12 4.06
C SER A 321 61.52 -12.15 3.14
N ILE A 322 61.88 -11.00 2.57
CA ILE A 322 63.26 -10.55 2.27
C ILE A 322 63.31 -9.05 2.60
#